data_AF-A0A0C9Z3P3-F1
#
_entry.id   AF-A0A0C9Z3P3-F1
#
_cell.length_a   1.000
_cell.length_b   1.000
_cell.length_c   1.000
_cell.angle_alpha   90.00
_cell.angle_beta   90.00
_cell.angle_gamma   90.00
#
_symmetry.space_group_name_H-M   'P 1'
#
loop_
_entity.id
_entity.type
_entity.pdbx_description
1 polymer ?
#
loop_
_entity_poly.entity_id
_entity_poly.type
_entity_poly.pdbx_seq_one_letter_code
_entity_poly.pdbx_strand_id
1 'polypeptide(L)'
;MSMSQTAIFSHEQRQMLKSFIPTFNTAKNGSVDELERFWDRVETQFFAAWPERAVHYPEMPMIEELSHLGQALVNHAIKLRCEKKWTEEQEEFLKGYLPEFRTRTVSKKYKDFWSEVGIKFFERWPERTTTFGNLPESELTPEQSTALAKAVAERRKQITNWFRWQTNPSRLGRTSGIRGVLKFDTVLAGGVEMKGTRAPQKMDIYSNKFYSKKIKHVADEAIRAQSVTERGPKLNKRRDVIRQMYAKESDEVKAKIEKKYAKTKARYAKARRNLKNGKSSKIDDATKIKAIRELGPMLDRILQYLAHITGGWKFSVLMGGHDPSTGEVSVFNYHVGELESGAQFDQAFGDFNSVQSAFLSFVKDAIVFESMLPQEADNESDSDVEGDDDSFSSSEDDGDGGEPERSWQESDLYTMHSDGFLTDGVCDALVMVNTRSTDLFASGRY
;
A
#
# COMPACT_ATOMS: atom_id res chain seq x y z
N MET A 1 20.52 21.61 42.07
CA MET A 1 20.91 20.23 42.45
C MET A 1 19.82 19.29 41.98
N SER A 2 20.00 18.65 40.83
CA SER A 2 19.10 17.61 40.31
C SER A 2 19.50 16.30 40.97
N MET A 3 18.70 15.81 41.92
CA MET A 3 18.91 14.47 42.46
C MET A 3 18.44 13.47 41.41
N SER A 4 19.39 12.76 40.80
CA SER A 4 19.15 11.55 40.03
C SER A 4 18.56 10.49 40.97
N GLN A 5 17.23 10.48 41.14
CA GLN A 5 16.52 9.38 41.79
C GLN A 5 16.39 8.22 40.81
N THR A 6 17.51 7.56 40.52
CA THR A 6 17.46 6.20 40.00
C THR A 6 17.21 5.30 41.21
N ALA A 7 15.95 4.98 41.47
CA ALA A 7 15.59 4.02 42.50
C ALA A 7 16.18 2.65 42.12
N ILE A 8 17.32 2.33 42.70
CA ILE A 8 17.97 1.03 42.57
C ILE A 8 17.07 0.04 43.31
N PHE A 9 16.34 -0.82 42.55
CA PHE A 9 15.63 -1.97 43.11
C PHE A 9 16.51 -2.67 44.16
N SER A 10 15.93 -3.02 45.31
CA SER A 10 16.66 -3.77 46.34
C SER A 10 17.19 -5.09 45.76
N HIS A 11 18.21 -5.66 46.39
CA HIS A 11 18.75 -6.94 45.94
C HIS A 11 17.65 -8.02 45.85
N GLU A 12 16.76 -8.07 46.83
CA GLU A 12 15.63 -9.00 46.88
C GLU A 12 14.62 -8.77 45.75
N GLN A 13 14.27 -7.51 45.45
CA GLN A 13 13.39 -7.20 44.32
C GLN A 13 14.00 -7.63 42.99
N ARG A 14 15.32 -7.46 42.82
CA ARG A 14 16.03 -7.95 41.62
C ARG A 14 16.04 -9.46 41.54
N GLN A 15 16.18 -10.17 42.67
CA GLN A 15 16.12 -11.63 42.69
C GLN A 15 14.71 -12.13 42.37
N MET A 16 13.67 -11.47 42.88
CA MET A 16 12.29 -11.81 42.54
C MET A 16 11.99 -11.57 41.06
N LEU A 17 12.40 -10.44 40.49
CA LEU A 17 12.28 -10.19 39.05
C LEU A 17 13.05 -11.22 38.22
N LYS A 18 14.24 -11.64 38.67
CA LYS A 18 14.99 -12.72 38.03
C LYS A 18 14.26 -14.07 38.08
N SER A 19 13.51 -14.34 39.15
CA SER A 19 12.73 -15.56 39.28
C SER A 19 11.60 -15.68 38.25
N PHE A 20 11.13 -14.56 37.69
CA PHE A 20 10.13 -14.54 36.62
C PHE A 20 10.71 -14.78 35.22
N ILE A 21 12.04 -14.71 35.04
CA ILE A 21 12.69 -14.86 33.72
C ILE A 21 12.34 -16.19 33.03
N PRO A 22 12.36 -17.37 33.70
CA PRO A 22 11.96 -18.62 33.08
C PRO A 22 10.51 -18.59 32.59
N THR A 23 9.58 -18.12 33.43
CA THR A 23 8.16 -18.01 33.11
C THR A 23 7.90 -17.02 31.98
N PHE A 24 8.63 -15.90 31.93
CA PHE A 24 8.59 -14.94 30.83
C PHE A 24 9.08 -15.58 29.53
N ASN A 25 10.15 -16.37 29.58
CA ASN A 25 10.68 -17.04 28.39
C ASN A 25 9.71 -18.07 27.81
N THR A 26 8.89 -18.70 28.65
CA THR A 26 7.78 -19.54 28.21
C THR A 26 6.65 -18.69 27.62
N ALA A 27 6.20 -17.67 28.35
CA ALA A 27 5.06 -16.83 27.95
C ALA A 27 5.31 -16.01 26.68
N LYS A 28 6.53 -15.51 26.44
CA LYS A 28 6.87 -14.72 25.25
C LYS A 28 6.76 -15.52 23.94
N ASN A 29 6.89 -16.84 24.02
CA ASN A 29 6.72 -17.75 22.89
C ASN A 29 5.26 -18.20 22.73
N GLY A 30 4.41 -17.90 23.71
CA GLY A 30 2.99 -18.20 23.77
C GLY A 30 2.06 -17.23 23.02
N SER A 31 0.77 -17.32 23.32
CA SER A 31 -0.27 -16.39 22.86
C SER A 31 -0.14 -15.01 23.54
N VAL A 32 -0.83 -14.00 23.01
CA VAL A 32 -0.88 -12.66 23.64
C VAL A 32 -1.49 -12.76 25.04
N ASP A 33 -2.58 -13.52 25.18
CA ASP A 33 -3.26 -13.77 26.46
C ASP A 33 -2.33 -14.45 27.49
N GLU A 34 -1.42 -15.33 27.06
CA GLU A 34 -0.45 -15.97 27.95
C GLU A 34 0.61 -14.98 28.45
N LEU A 35 0.98 -14.02 27.61
CA LEU A 35 1.89 -12.94 27.96
C LEU A 35 1.21 -11.93 28.89
N GLU A 36 -0.06 -11.61 28.67
CA GLU A 36 -0.88 -10.78 29.56
C GLU A 36 -1.06 -11.45 30.94
N ARG A 37 -1.45 -12.73 30.98
CA ARG A 37 -1.54 -13.49 32.23
C ARG A 37 -0.20 -13.61 32.96
N PHE A 38 0.92 -13.62 32.23
CA PHE A 38 2.24 -13.55 32.85
C PHE A 38 2.43 -12.22 33.57
N TRP A 39 2.09 -11.09 32.94
CA TRP A 39 2.19 -9.78 33.57
C TRP A 39 1.27 -9.63 34.77
N ASP A 40 0.01 -10.10 34.69
CA ASP A 40 -0.91 -10.10 35.83
C ASP A 40 -0.33 -10.86 37.03
N ARG A 41 0.34 -12.00 36.78
CA ARG A 41 1.01 -12.78 37.82
C ARG A 41 2.22 -12.07 38.41
N VAL A 42 3.05 -11.45 37.57
CA VAL A 42 4.19 -10.64 38.02
C VAL A 42 3.69 -9.52 38.91
N GLU A 43 2.65 -8.80 38.45
CA GLU A 43 2.04 -7.70 39.17
C GLU A 43 1.49 -8.16 40.53
N THR A 44 0.64 -9.19 40.52
CA THR A 44 0.01 -9.75 41.74
C THR A 44 1.06 -10.23 42.75
N GLN A 45 2.05 -11.00 42.31
CA GLN A 45 3.06 -11.57 43.22
C GLN A 45 4.04 -10.52 43.71
N PHE A 46 4.48 -9.61 42.84
CA PHE A 46 5.41 -8.55 43.22
C PHE A 46 4.78 -7.59 44.23
N PHE A 47 3.51 -7.24 44.07
CA PHE A 47 2.80 -6.40 45.04
C PHE A 47 2.44 -7.12 46.33
N ALA A 48 2.08 -8.41 46.27
CA ALA A 48 1.83 -9.21 47.47
C ALA A 48 3.09 -9.35 48.36
N ALA A 49 4.29 -9.36 47.77
CA ALA A 49 5.54 -9.46 48.50
C ALA A 49 6.00 -8.15 49.17
N TRP A 50 5.47 -6.99 48.75
CA TRP A 50 5.83 -5.67 49.32
C TRP A 50 4.61 -4.76 49.57
N PRO A 51 3.67 -5.16 50.43
CA PRO A 51 2.44 -4.41 50.68
C PRO A 51 2.69 -3.05 51.36
N GLU A 52 3.73 -2.94 52.18
CA GLU A 52 4.04 -1.71 52.95
C GLU A 52 4.42 -0.51 52.07
N ARG A 53 4.94 -0.75 50.87
CA ARG A 53 5.31 0.33 49.93
C ARG A 53 4.11 0.96 49.21
N ALA A 54 3.03 0.21 49.01
CA ALA A 54 1.80 0.73 48.41
C ALA A 54 1.12 1.77 49.32
N VAL A 55 1.31 1.67 50.64
CA VAL A 55 0.74 2.60 51.63
C VAL A 55 1.59 3.87 51.78
N HIS A 56 2.92 3.78 51.67
CA HIS A 56 3.81 4.93 51.92
C HIS A 56 4.15 5.78 50.70
N TYR A 57 3.90 5.31 49.48
CA TYR A 57 4.18 6.07 48.26
C TYR A 57 3.06 5.89 47.22
N PRO A 58 1.86 6.43 47.49
CA PRO A 58 0.71 6.31 46.59
C PRO A 58 0.90 7.03 45.24
N GLU A 59 1.87 7.94 45.14
CA GLU A 59 2.20 8.70 43.92
C GLU A 59 3.46 8.21 43.19
N MET A 60 3.99 7.01 43.51
CA MET A 60 5.17 6.53 42.81
C MET A 60 4.84 6.14 41.35
N PRO A 61 5.57 6.66 40.34
CA PRO A 61 5.39 6.31 38.92
C PRO A 61 5.75 4.86 38.58
N MET A 62 6.01 4.00 39.57
CA MET A 62 6.48 2.63 39.39
C MET A 62 5.43 1.73 38.70
N ILE A 63 4.13 1.96 38.94
CA ILE A 63 3.05 1.24 38.26
C ILE A 63 3.01 1.64 36.78
N GLU A 64 3.09 2.95 36.50
CA GLU A 64 3.16 3.45 35.11
C GLU A 64 4.43 2.98 34.43
N GLU A 65 5.59 2.98 35.10
CA GLU A 65 6.86 2.51 34.55
C GLU A 65 6.87 1.00 34.27
N LEU A 66 6.35 0.17 35.18
CA LEU A 66 6.23 -1.28 34.95
C LEU A 66 5.20 -1.61 33.87
N SER A 67 4.09 -0.88 33.81
CA SER A 67 3.09 -0.98 32.74
C SER A 67 3.68 -0.53 31.38
N HIS A 68 4.42 0.58 31.36
CA HIS A 68 5.14 1.05 30.17
C HIS A 68 6.24 0.08 29.74
N LEU A 69 6.97 -0.53 30.67
CA LEU A 69 7.98 -1.55 30.39
C LEU A 69 7.34 -2.83 29.85
N GLY A 70 6.23 -3.27 30.45
CA GLY A 70 5.43 -4.41 29.98
C GLY A 70 4.90 -4.17 28.57
N GLN A 71 4.26 -3.02 28.33
CA GLN A 71 3.77 -2.62 27.01
C GLN A 71 4.92 -2.44 26.00
N ALA A 72 6.07 -1.90 26.42
CA ALA A 72 7.25 -1.78 25.56
C ALA A 72 7.83 -3.15 25.18
N LEU A 73 7.85 -4.11 26.11
CA LEU A 73 8.28 -5.49 25.85
C LEU A 73 7.28 -6.26 24.98
N VAL A 74 5.97 -6.06 25.18
CA VAL A 74 4.92 -6.58 24.30
C VAL A 74 5.05 -5.98 22.90
N ASN A 75 5.18 -4.66 22.79
CA ASN A 75 5.40 -3.97 21.51
C ASN A 75 6.71 -4.39 20.85
N HIS A 76 7.76 -4.64 21.63
CA HIS A 76 9.04 -5.14 21.14
C HIS A 76 8.93 -6.60 20.67
N ALA A 77 8.20 -7.45 21.39
CA ALA A 77 7.91 -8.83 20.98
C ALA A 77 7.04 -8.88 19.71
N ILE A 78 6.02 -8.01 19.61
CA ILE A 78 5.20 -7.82 18.40
C ILE A 78 6.06 -7.29 17.26
N LYS A 79 6.93 -6.31 17.50
CA LYS A 79 7.87 -5.78 16.51
C LYS A 79 8.85 -6.85 16.02
N LEU A 80 9.39 -7.67 16.92
CA LEU A 80 10.24 -8.82 16.56
C LEU A 80 9.46 -9.88 15.76
N ARG A 81 8.16 -10.05 16.02
CA ARG A 81 7.28 -10.91 15.21
C ARG A 81 6.93 -10.30 13.85
N CYS A 82 6.85 -8.97 13.75
CA CYS A 82 6.49 -8.24 12.53
C CYS A 82 7.68 -7.86 11.63
N GLU A 83 8.91 -7.85 12.14
CA GLU A 83 10.14 -7.52 11.40
C GLU A 83 11.01 -8.75 11.07
N LYS A 84 10.40 -9.91 10.76
CA LYS A 84 11.14 -10.93 9.99
C LYS A 84 11.30 -10.42 8.56
N LYS A 85 12.25 -9.50 8.36
CA LYS A 85 12.77 -9.16 7.03
C LYS A 85 13.23 -10.46 6.38
N TRP A 86 12.84 -10.67 5.14
CA TRP A 86 13.36 -11.78 4.34
C TRP A 86 14.89 -11.66 4.30
N THR A 87 15.58 -12.78 4.47
CA THR A 87 17.02 -12.80 4.17
C THR A 87 17.22 -12.54 2.67
N GLU A 88 18.40 -12.09 2.28
CA GLU A 88 18.70 -11.81 0.86
C GLU A 88 18.44 -13.04 -0.03
N GLU A 89 18.88 -14.21 0.44
CA GLU A 89 18.65 -15.50 -0.25
C GLU A 89 17.16 -15.87 -0.34
N GLN A 90 16.37 -15.64 0.73
CA GLN A 90 14.93 -15.88 0.71
C GLN A 90 14.24 -14.93 -0.27
N GLU A 91 14.63 -13.66 -0.28
CA GLU A 91 14.07 -12.68 -1.20
C GLU A 91 14.42 -12.99 -2.66
N GLU A 92 15.66 -13.39 -2.94
CA GLU A 92 16.10 -13.83 -4.27
C GLU A 92 15.33 -15.06 -4.75
N PHE A 93 15.14 -16.06 -3.88
CA PHE A 93 14.28 -17.20 -4.18
C PHE A 93 12.86 -16.77 -4.54
N LEU A 94 12.23 -15.94 -3.72
CA LEU A 94 10.87 -15.46 -3.99
C LEU A 94 10.80 -14.62 -5.29
N LYS A 95 11.83 -13.82 -5.59
CA LYS A 95 11.94 -13.07 -6.85
C LYS A 95 12.04 -13.99 -8.06
N GLY A 96 12.75 -15.11 -7.97
CA GLY A 96 12.87 -16.11 -9.03
C GLY A 96 11.53 -16.68 -9.49
N TYR A 97 10.54 -16.76 -8.60
CA TYR A 97 9.18 -17.25 -8.91
C TYR A 97 8.21 -16.15 -9.36
N LEU A 98 8.61 -14.87 -9.40
CA LEU A 98 7.72 -13.78 -9.84
C LEU A 98 7.21 -13.94 -11.29
N PRO A 99 8.03 -14.36 -12.28
CA PRO A 99 7.53 -14.57 -13.65
C PRO A 99 6.40 -15.60 -13.70
N GLU A 100 6.57 -16.72 -13.01
CA GLU A 100 5.56 -17.79 -12.95
C GLU A 100 4.31 -17.35 -12.18
N PHE A 101 4.48 -16.60 -11.08
CA PHE A 101 3.34 -16.06 -10.35
C PHE A 101 2.49 -15.12 -11.23
N ARG A 102 3.13 -14.34 -12.10
CA ARG A 102 2.44 -13.44 -13.05
C ARG A 102 1.66 -14.24 -14.09
N THR A 103 2.22 -15.31 -14.66
CA THR A 103 1.49 -16.15 -15.63
C THR A 103 0.29 -16.83 -14.98
N ARG A 104 0.45 -17.34 -13.75
CA ARG A 104 -0.64 -17.98 -12.99
C ARG A 104 -1.70 -17.00 -12.47
N THR A 105 -1.35 -15.72 -12.32
CA THR A 105 -2.33 -14.66 -11.99
C THR A 105 -3.34 -14.45 -13.12
N VAL A 106 -2.91 -14.59 -14.38
CA VAL A 106 -3.80 -14.48 -15.54
C VAL A 106 -4.74 -15.69 -15.62
N SER A 107 -4.23 -16.90 -15.36
CA SER A 107 -5.01 -18.14 -15.42
C SER A 107 -5.80 -18.45 -14.14
N LYS A 108 -5.61 -17.68 -13.06
CA LYS A 108 -6.21 -17.87 -11.73
C LYS A 108 -5.92 -19.24 -11.08
N LYS A 109 -4.89 -19.96 -11.52
CA LYS A 109 -4.49 -21.27 -10.98
C LYS A 109 -3.47 -21.15 -9.85
N TYR A 110 -3.91 -20.61 -8.72
CA TYR A 110 -3.02 -20.29 -7.60
C TYR A 110 -2.68 -21.47 -6.69
N LYS A 111 -3.55 -22.48 -6.59
CA LYS A 111 -3.40 -23.59 -5.64
C LYS A 111 -2.08 -24.32 -5.84
N ASP A 112 -1.83 -24.77 -7.07
CA ASP A 112 -0.62 -25.52 -7.43
C ASP A 112 0.65 -24.67 -7.24
N PHE A 113 0.56 -23.36 -7.50
CA PHE A 113 1.69 -22.43 -7.27
C PHE A 113 2.08 -22.36 -5.80
N TRP A 114 1.09 -22.16 -4.92
CA TRP A 114 1.37 -22.02 -3.49
C TRP A 114 1.90 -23.32 -2.88
N SER A 115 1.37 -24.47 -3.33
CA SER A 115 1.90 -25.77 -2.94
C SER A 115 3.36 -25.93 -3.37
N GLU A 116 3.67 -25.68 -4.64
CA GLU A 116 5.02 -25.83 -5.17
C GLU A 116 6.04 -24.90 -4.51
N VAL A 117 5.74 -23.59 -4.46
CA VAL A 117 6.62 -22.60 -3.84
C VAL A 117 6.77 -22.88 -2.35
N GLY A 118 5.69 -23.28 -1.67
CA GLY A 118 5.71 -23.65 -0.27
C GLY A 118 6.66 -24.82 -0.02
N ILE A 119 6.52 -25.93 -0.75
CA ILE A 119 7.37 -27.12 -0.61
C ILE A 119 8.85 -26.73 -0.78
N LYS A 120 9.19 -26.09 -1.90
CA LYS A 120 10.58 -25.71 -2.21
C LYS A 120 11.15 -24.68 -1.23
N PHE A 121 10.31 -23.80 -0.69
CA PHE A 121 10.74 -22.83 0.31
C PHE A 121 11.09 -23.53 1.63
N PHE A 122 10.20 -24.40 2.13
CA PHE A 122 10.41 -25.08 3.41
C PHE A 122 11.47 -26.19 3.36
N GLU A 123 11.77 -26.72 2.18
CA GLU A 123 12.93 -27.61 1.97
C GLU A 123 14.25 -26.87 2.21
N ARG A 124 14.37 -25.62 1.73
CA ARG A 124 15.58 -24.79 1.90
C ARG A 124 15.66 -24.13 3.26
N TRP A 125 14.51 -23.68 3.79
CA TRP A 125 14.41 -23.03 5.09
C TRP A 125 13.35 -23.71 5.95
N PRO A 126 13.68 -24.87 6.56
CA PRO A 126 12.76 -25.55 7.45
C PRO A 126 12.37 -24.64 8.62
N GLU A 127 11.07 -24.38 8.79
CA GLU A 127 10.60 -23.52 9.89
C GLU A 127 10.87 -24.17 11.26
N ARG A 128 11.10 -25.50 11.30
CA ARG A 128 11.56 -26.22 12.49
C ARG A 128 12.89 -25.68 13.00
N THR A 129 13.89 -25.57 12.12
CA THR A 129 15.22 -25.04 12.46
C THR A 129 15.13 -23.59 12.93
N THR A 130 14.22 -22.82 12.34
CA THR A 130 14.00 -21.41 12.72
C THR A 130 13.29 -21.26 14.07
N THR A 131 12.34 -22.14 14.37
CA THR A 131 11.50 -22.04 15.58
C THR A 131 12.15 -22.68 16.80
N PHE A 132 12.86 -23.80 16.59
CA PHE A 132 13.40 -24.64 17.67
C PHE A 132 14.91 -24.84 17.60
N GLY A 133 15.61 -24.36 16.57
CA GLY A 133 17.04 -24.63 16.38
C GLY A 133 17.33 -26.09 15.99
N ASN A 134 18.43 -26.65 16.47
CA ASN A 134 18.92 -27.99 16.11
C ASN A 134 18.35 -29.10 17.02
N LEU A 135 17.05 -29.07 17.31
CA LEU A 135 16.39 -30.14 18.08
C LEU A 135 16.26 -31.41 17.22
N PRO A 136 16.66 -32.60 17.72
CA PRO A 136 16.61 -33.86 16.97
C PRO A 136 15.19 -34.20 16.52
N GLU A 137 15.09 -34.95 15.43
CA GLU A 137 13.81 -35.22 14.76
C GLU A 137 12.80 -35.95 15.65
N SER A 138 13.32 -36.82 16.52
CA SER A 138 12.58 -37.95 17.10
C SER A 138 11.51 -37.60 18.13
N GLU A 139 11.48 -36.42 18.74
CA GLU A 139 10.54 -36.15 19.86
C GLU A 139 10.07 -34.69 19.91
N LEU A 140 9.22 -34.28 18.97
CA LEU A 140 8.43 -33.07 19.16
C LEU A 140 7.30 -33.36 20.15
N THR A 141 7.29 -32.64 21.27
CA THR A 141 6.13 -32.65 22.17
C THR A 141 4.87 -32.15 21.44
N PRO A 142 3.65 -32.55 21.86
CA PRO A 142 2.42 -32.06 21.23
C PRO A 142 2.31 -30.53 21.18
N GLU A 143 2.83 -29.84 22.19
CA GLU A 143 2.89 -28.38 22.24
C GLU A 143 3.84 -27.81 21.18
N GLN A 144 5.04 -28.39 21.03
CA GLN A 144 6.00 -27.98 20.00
C GLN A 144 5.48 -28.27 18.59
N SER A 145 4.79 -29.39 18.38
CA SER A 145 4.14 -29.71 17.10
C SER A 145 3.09 -28.65 16.74
N THR A 146 2.26 -28.25 17.71
CA THR A 146 1.26 -27.18 17.53
C THR A 146 1.91 -25.84 17.20
N ALA A 147 2.97 -25.48 17.92
CA ALA A 147 3.73 -24.26 17.66
C ALA A 147 4.41 -24.28 16.28
N LEU A 148 4.93 -25.43 15.84
CA LEU A 148 5.50 -25.62 14.50
C LEU A 148 4.44 -25.41 13.41
N ALA A 149 3.28 -26.04 13.55
CA ALA A 149 2.18 -25.92 12.59
C ALA A 149 1.73 -24.46 12.44
N LYS A 150 1.63 -23.73 13.56
CA LYS A 150 1.32 -22.29 13.57
C LYS A 150 2.40 -21.47 12.86
N ALA A 151 3.68 -21.71 13.15
CA ALA A 151 4.79 -21.01 12.50
C ALA A 151 4.81 -21.24 10.98
N VAL A 152 4.55 -22.47 10.53
CA VAL A 152 4.43 -22.82 9.10
C VAL A 152 3.25 -22.08 8.46
N ALA A 153 2.09 -22.03 9.12
CA ALA A 153 0.91 -21.32 8.63
C ALA A 153 1.18 -19.80 8.49
N GLU A 154 1.80 -19.19 9.50
CA GLU A 154 2.21 -17.78 9.47
C GLU A 154 3.21 -17.52 8.34
N ARG A 155 4.19 -18.41 8.13
CA ARG A 155 5.14 -18.29 7.03
C ARG A 155 4.47 -18.39 5.66
N ARG A 156 3.55 -19.34 5.46
CA ARG A 156 2.77 -19.45 4.21
C ARG A 156 1.98 -18.16 3.92
N LYS A 157 1.37 -17.58 4.96
CA LYS A 157 0.68 -16.28 4.86
C LYS A 157 1.64 -15.16 4.48
N GLN A 158 2.84 -15.13 5.06
CA GLN A 158 3.88 -14.16 4.70
C GLN A 158 4.33 -14.29 3.25
N ILE A 159 4.60 -15.51 2.75
CA ILE A 159 4.95 -15.77 1.35
C ILE A 159 3.84 -15.28 0.42
N THR A 160 2.60 -15.68 0.69
CA THR A 160 1.41 -15.29 -0.09
C THR A 160 1.26 -13.78 -0.14
N ASN A 161 1.37 -13.11 1.01
CA ASN A 161 1.34 -11.66 1.08
C ASN A 161 2.51 -11.05 0.30
N TRP A 162 3.73 -11.53 0.46
CA TRP A 162 4.87 -11.00 -0.29
C TRP A 162 4.61 -10.98 -1.79
N PHE A 163 4.18 -12.10 -2.38
CA PHE A 163 3.87 -12.18 -3.82
C PHE A 163 2.74 -11.22 -4.22
N ARG A 164 1.63 -11.22 -3.49
CA ARG A 164 0.50 -10.29 -3.73
C ARG A 164 0.96 -8.84 -3.65
N TRP A 165 1.82 -8.51 -2.70
CA TRP A 165 2.35 -7.17 -2.50
C TRP A 165 3.35 -6.78 -3.60
N GLN A 166 4.06 -7.72 -4.21
CA GLN A 166 4.95 -7.44 -5.35
C GLN A 166 4.17 -7.23 -6.66
N THR A 167 3.04 -7.91 -6.84
CA THR A 167 2.25 -7.79 -8.09
C THR A 167 1.08 -6.82 -8.01
N ASN A 168 0.77 -6.28 -6.83
CA ASN A 168 -0.35 -5.35 -6.67
C ASN A 168 -0.16 -4.11 -7.58
N PRO A 169 -1.00 -3.92 -8.61
CA PRO A 169 -0.87 -2.81 -9.56
C PRO A 169 -0.94 -1.44 -8.86
N SER A 170 -1.73 -1.34 -7.79
CA SER A 170 -1.85 -0.09 -7.03
C SER A 170 -0.57 0.26 -6.28
N ARG A 171 0.22 -0.74 -5.88
CA ARG A 171 1.54 -0.54 -5.27
C ARG A 171 2.60 -0.33 -6.34
N LEU A 172 2.62 -1.14 -7.41
CA LEU A 172 3.51 -0.91 -8.54
C LEU A 172 3.37 0.53 -9.04
N GLY A 173 2.15 1.06 -9.15
CA GLY A 173 1.92 2.47 -9.47
C GLY A 173 2.41 3.48 -8.41
N ARG A 174 2.47 3.11 -7.12
CA ARG A 174 2.94 3.98 -6.02
C ARG A 174 4.46 3.92 -5.78
N THR A 175 5.09 2.75 -5.91
CA THR A 175 6.52 2.53 -5.62
C THR A 175 7.42 2.68 -6.83
N SER A 176 6.92 2.50 -8.06
CA SER A 176 7.72 2.71 -9.28
C SER A 176 8.12 4.17 -9.54
N GLY A 177 7.83 5.09 -8.61
CA GLY A 177 8.06 6.51 -8.83
C GLY A 177 7.13 7.11 -9.90
N ILE A 178 6.44 6.31 -10.73
CA ILE A 178 5.66 6.83 -11.85
C ILE A 178 4.48 7.68 -11.36
N ARG A 179 3.69 7.27 -10.34
CA ARG A 179 2.69 8.20 -9.75
C ARG A 179 3.28 9.26 -8.79
N GLY A 180 4.50 9.07 -8.32
CA GLY A 180 5.16 10.00 -7.38
C GLY A 180 5.84 11.18 -8.08
N VAL A 181 6.52 10.88 -9.19
CA VAL A 181 7.28 11.80 -10.04
C VAL A 181 6.36 12.44 -11.08
N LEU A 182 5.30 11.74 -11.49
CA LEU A 182 4.41 12.19 -12.53
C LEU A 182 2.97 12.00 -12.05
N LYS A 183 2.49 12.96 -11.26
CA LYS A 183 1.05 13.18 -11.10
C LYS A 183 0.49 13.76 -12.40
N PHE A 184 0.68 13.03 -13.51
CA PHE A 184 0.31 13.44 -14.86
C PHE A 184 -1.17 13.81 -14.89
N ASP A 185 -2.02 12.97 -14.30
CA ASP A 185 -3.46 13.21 -14.14
C ASP A 185 -3.77 14.52 -13.40
N THR A 186 -2.95 14.90 -12.42
CA THR A 186 -3.13 16.14 -11.64
C THR A 186 -2.70 17.38 -12.40
N VAL A 187 -1.59 17.30 -13.11
CA VAL A 187 -1.04 18.43 -13.87
C VAL A 187 -1.85 18.65 -15.13
N LEU A 188 -2.22 17.59 -15.86
CA LEU A 188 -3.06 17.66 -17.07
C LEU A 188 -4.51 18.04 -16.78
N ALA A 189 -5.09 17.66 -15.63
CA ALA A 189 -6.43 18.10 -15.24
C ALA A 189 -6.48 19.56 -14.71
N GLY A 190 -5.49 20.40 -15.05
CA GLY A 190 -5.46 21.81 -14.67
C GLY A 190 -5.30 22.07 -13.17
N GLY A 191 -4.92 21.06 -12.38
CA GLY A 191 -4.89 21.16 -10.93
C GLY A 191 -6.28 21.11 -10.26
N VAL A 192 -7.35 20.83 -11.01
CA VAL A 192 -8.66 20.54 -10.43
C VAL A 192 -8.69 19.09 -9.98
N GLU A 193 -7.88 18.75 -8.98
CA GLU A 193 -7.90 17.41 -8.39
C GLU A 193 -9.27 17.16 -7.74
N MET A 194 -10.06 16.26 -8.32
CA MET A 194 -10.83 15.35 -7.47
C MET A 194 -9.85 14.33 -6.93
N LYS A 195 -9.18 14.70 -5.84
CA LYS A 195 -8.16 13.89 -5.17
C LYS A 195 -8.82 12.63 -4.60
N GLY A 196 -8.87 11.58 -5.42
CA GLY A 196 -9.53 10.33 -5.11
C GLY A 196 -10.99 10.26 -5.55
N THR A 197 -11.49 9.04 -5.67
CA THR A 197 -12.88 8.73 -6.07
C THR A 197 -13.92 9.01 -4.98
N ARG A 198 -13.48 9.37 -3.77
CA ARG A 198 -14.34 9.57 -2.60
C ARG A 198 -14.44 11.06 -2.27
N ALA A 199 -15.66 11.51 -2.00
CA ALA A 199 -15.88 12.85 -1.47
C ALA A 199 -15.18 13.00 -0.10
N PRO A 200 -14.58 14.17 0.20
CA PRO A 200 -13.96 14.44 1.50
C PRO A 200 -15.00 14.35 2.62
N GLN A 201 -14.60 13.83 3.78
CA GLN A 201 -15.50 13.74 4.93
C GLN A 201 -15.75 15.13 5.55
N LYS A 202 -16.80 15.26 6.37
CA LYS A 202 -17.12 16.53 7.07
C LYS A 202 -15.92 17.07 7.86
N MET A 203 -15.20 16.18 8.54
CA MET A 203 -13.99 16.52 9.30
C MET A 203 -12.83 17.01 8.42
N ASP A 204 -12.70 16.48 7.20
CA ASP A 204 -11.67 16.93 6.24
C ASP A 204 -11.99 18.35 5.76
N ILE A 205 -13.27 18.64 5.49
CA ILE A 205 -13.72 19.98 5.08
C ILE A 205 -13.54 20.99 6.21
N TYR A 206 -13.87 20.61 7.45
CA TYR A 206 -13.64 21.42 8.64
C TYR A 206 -12.14 21.69 8.84
N SER A 207 -11.32 20.63 8.86
CA SER A 207 -9.88 20.77 9.05
C SER A 207 -9.27 21.63 7.96
N ASN A 208 -9.52 21.40 6.68
CA ASN A 208 -8.99 22.22 5.59
C ASN A 208 -9.27 23.72 5.79
N LYS A 209 -10.49 24.07 6.23
CA LYS A 209 -10.90 25.47 6.40
C LYS A 209 -10.30 26.15 7.64
N PHE A 210 -10.12 25.41 8.74
CA PHE A 210 -9.74 25.97 10.03
C PHE A 210 -8.38 25.51 10.55
N TYR A 211 -7.63 24.69 9.79
CA TYR A 211 -6.39 24.08 10.24
C TYR A 211 -5.37 25.13 10.69
N SER A 212 -5.00 26.03 9.78
CA SER A 212 -3.96 27.03 10.03
C SER A 212 -4.34 28.05 11.11
N LYS A 213 -5.64 28.32 11.30
CA LYS A 213 -6.13 29.37 12.20
C LYS A 213 -6.42 28.89 13.61
N LYS A 214 -7.02 27.71 13.77
CA LYS A 214 -7.53 27.21 15.06
C LYS A 214 -6.87 25.90 15.49
N ILE A 215 -6.79 24.93 14.58
CA ILE A 215 -6.50 23.53 14.94
C ILE A 215 -5.00 23.30 15.13
N LYS A 216 -4.14 23.91 14.30
CA LYS A 216 -2.70 23.64 14.27
C LYS A 216 -2.05 23.84 15.63
N HIS A 217 -2.33 24.97 16.30
CA HIS A 217 -1.74 25.32 17.58
C HIS A 217 -2.14 24.33 18.68
N VAL A 218 -3.44 24.07 18.83
CA VAL A 218 -3.98 23.13 19.82
C VAL A 218 -3.47 21.71 19.57
N ALA A 219 -3.39 21.30 18.30
CA ALA A 219 -2.91 19.96 17.95
C ALA A 219 -1.40 19.80 18.23
N ASP A 220 -0.58 20.80 17.88
CA ASP A 220 0.86 20.77 18.13
C ASP A 220 1.18 20.85 19.64
N GLU A 221 0.38 21.59 20.42
CA GLU A 221 0.44 21.61 21.88
C GLU A 221 0.08 20.25 22.49
N ALA A 222 -1.02 19.64 22.05
CA ALA A 222 -1.43 18.31 22.52
C ALA A 222 -0.42 17.20 22.17
N ILE A 223 0.25 17.31 21.01
CA ILE A 223 1.35 16.41 20.63
C ILE A 223 2.56 16.62 21.55
N ARG A 224 2.89 17.88 21.85
CA ARG A 224 4.02 18.23 22.73
C ARG A 224 3.79 17.77 24.16
N ALA A 225 2.57 17.95 24.68
CA ALA A 225 2.20 17.54 26.03
C ALA A 225 2.29 16.02 26.23
N GLN A 226 2.02 15.23 25.18
CA GLN A 226 2.10 13.76 25.23
C GLN A 226 3.44 13.21 24.70
N SER A 227 4.41 14.07 24.39
CA SER A 227 5.73 13.68 23.88
C SER A 227 5.68 12.70 22.69
N VAL A 228 4.67 12.81 21.83
CA VAL A 228 4.47 11.88 20.71
C VAL A 228 5.43 12.21 19.56
N THR A 229 6.49 11.41 19.42
CA THR A 229 7.55 11.62 18.41
C THR A 229 7.26 10.92 17.08
N GLU A 230 6.57 9.77 17.12
CA GLU A 230 6.32 8.96 15.93
C GLU A 230 5.27 9.54 14.97
N ARG A 231 5.51 9.41 13.65
CA ARG A 231 4.65 9.97 12.60
C ARG A 231 3.19 9.48 12.67
N GLY A 232 2.98 8.19 12.90
CA GLY A 232 1.65 7.55 12.93
C GLY A 232 0.82 8.03 14.12
N PRO A 233 1.28 7.81 15.36
CA PRO A 233 0.65 8.33 16.56
C PRO A 233 0.42 9.86 16.52
N LYS A 234 1.38 10.64 16.00
CA LYS A 234 1.22 12.09 15.82
C LYS A 234 0.05 12.44 14.90
N LEU A 235 -0.12 11.73 13.78
CA LEU A 235 -1.26 11.93 12.88
C LEU A 235 -2.59 11.58 13.55
N ASN A 236 -2.64 10.48 14.30
CA ASN A 236 -3.83 10.07 15.04
C ASN A 236 -4.22 11.14 16.07
N LYS A 237 -3.25 11.66 16.82
CA LYS A 237 -3.50 12.73 17.79
C LYS A 237 -4.09 13.99 17.15
N ARG A 238 -3.59 14.39 15.96
CA ARG A 238 -4.17 15.52 15.21
C ARG A 238 -5.62 15.25 14.83
N ARG A 239 -5.96 14.03 14.40
CA ARG A 239 -7.33 13.65 14.04
C ARG A 239 -8.25 13.68 15.25
N ASP A 240 -7.78 13.26 16.42
CA ASP A 240 -8.55 13.31 17.67
C ASP A 240 -8.84 14.76 18.06
N VAL A 241 -7.83 15.64 17.99
CA VAL A 241 -8.02 17.08 18.25
C VAL A 241 -9.00 17.71 17.26
N ILE A 242 -8.92 17.36 15.96
CA ILE A 242 -9.89 17.81 14.95
C ILE A 242 -11.32 17.38 15.33
N ARG A 243 -11.50 16.12 15.74
CA ARG A 243 -12.81 15.57 16.18
C ARG A 243 -13.36 16.35 17.36
N GLN A 244 -12.54 16.56 18.40
CA GLN A 244 -12.94 17.29 19.61
C GLN A 244 -13.27 18.75 19.31
N MET A 245 -12.46 19.44 18.50
CA MET A 245 -12.69 20.83 18.12
C MET A 245 -13.99 20.96 17.31
N TYR A 246 -14.22 20.06 16.34
CA TYR A 246 -15.45 20.09 15.55
C TYR A 246 -16.70 19.83 16.41
N ALA A 247 -16.63 18.93 17.39
CA ALA A 247 -17.74 18.68 18.32
C ALA A 247 -18.09 19.91 19.17
N LYS A 248 -17.07 20.68 19.61
CA LYS A 248 -17.21 21.88 20.45
C LYS A 248 -17.55 23.17 19.67
N GLU A 249 -17.48 23.16 18.35
CA GLU A 249 -17.81 24.35 17.54
C GLU A 249 -19.30 24.68 17.59
N SER A 250 -19.61 25.95 17.34
CA SER A 250 -20.99 26.44 17.28
C SER A 250 -21.78 25.79 16.15
N ASP A 251 -23.10 25.71 16.33
CA ASP A 251 -24.00 25.10 15.36
C ASP A 251 -23.99 25.86 14.02
N GLU A 252 -23.75 27.17 14.04
CA GLU A 252 -23.54 27.97 12.82
C GLU A 252 -22.35 27.48 11.98
N VAL A 253 -21.23 27.16 12.63
CA VAL A 253 -20.04 26.64 11.96
C VAL A 253 -20.32 25.23 11.43
N LYS A 254 -20.98 24.38 12.23
CA LYS A 254 -21.38 23.03 11.82
C LYS A 254 -22.31 23.06 10.60
N ALA A 255 -23.34 23.91 10.60
CA ALA A 255 -24.25 24.10 9.47
C ALA A 255 -23.51 24.60 8.22
N LYS A 256 -22.55 25.54 8.37
CA LYS A 256 -21.73 26.02 7.26
C LYS A 256 -20.83 24.92 6.68
N ILE A 257 -20.31 24.02 7.51
CA ILE A 257 -19.54 22.86 7.07
C ILE A 257 -20.47 21.84 6.39
N GLU A 258 -21.67 21.58 6.93
CA GLU A 258 -22.65 20.67 6.34
C GLU A 258 -23.06 21.11 4.94
N LYS A 259 -23.41 22.39 4.77
CA LYS A 259 -23.74 22.97 3.46
C LYS A 259 -22.59 22.78 2.46
N LYS A 260 -21.35 22.97 2.91
CA LYS A 260 -20.16 22.79 2.07
C LYS A 260 -19.91 21.31 1.77
N TYR A 261 -20.18 20.42 2.72
CA TYR A 261 -20.11 18.97 2.56
C TYR A 261 -21.13 18.46 1.55
N ALA A 262 -22.40 18.83 1.67
CA ALA A 262 -23.45 18.49 0.71
C ALA A 262 -23.09 18.94 -0.71
N LYS A 263 -22.69 20.21 -0.88
CA LYS A 263 -22.24 20.75 -2.18
C LYS A 263 -21.05 19.97 -2.75
N THR A 264 -20.08 19.64 -1.89
CA THR A 264 -18.89 18.88 -2.32
C THR A 264 -19.27 17.45 -2.68
N LYS A 265 -20.08 16.77 -1.87
CA LYS A 265 -20.57 15.41 -2.12
C LYS A 265 -21.34 15.33 -3.44
N ALA A 266 -22.25 16.28 -3.70
CA ALA A 266 -22.97 16.39 -4.97
C ALA A 266 -22.02 16.57 -6.16
N ARG A 267 -21.00 17.44 -6.03
CA ARG A 267 -19.98 17.64 -7.08
C ARG A 267 -19.19 16.37 -7.37
N TYR A 268 -18.78 15.62 -6.35
CA TYR A 268 -18.07 14.35 -6.50
C TYR A 268 -18.98 13.26 -7.10
N ALA A 269 -20.25 13.21 -6.70
CA ALA A 269 -21.23 12.30 -7.28
C ALA A 269 -21.44 12.58 -8.77
N LYS A 270 -21.62 13.85 -9.15
CA LYS A 270 -21.74 14.27 -10.56
C LYS A 270 -20.48 13.91 -11.36
N ALA A 271 -19.30 14.26 -10.86
CA ALA A 271 -18.07 13.91 -11.58
C ALA A 271 -17.81 12.41 -11.68
N ARG A 272 -18.21 11.63 -10.68
CA ARG A 272 -18.14 10.17 -10.74
C ARG A 272 -19.10 9.59 -11.77
N ARG A 273 -20.33 10.13 -11.87
CA ARG A 273 -21.29 9.77 -12.93
C ARG A 273 -20.72 10.11 -14.31
N ASN A 274 -20.18 11.31 -14.47
CA ASN A 274 -19.54 11.75 -15.72
C ASN A 274 -18.38 10.81 -16.11
N LEU A 275 -17.49 10.48 -15.17
CA LEU A 275 -16.37 9.57 -15.42
C LEU A 275 -16.85 8.15 -15.79
N LYS A 276 -17.91 7.64 -15.15
CA LYS A 276 -18.49 6.33 -15.49
C LYS A 276 -19.09 6.32 -16.89
N ASN A 277 -19.66 7.46 -17.31
CA ASN A 277 -20.28 7.63 -18.62
C ASN A 277 -19.28 8.05 -19.70
N GLY A 278 -17.97 8.08 -19.42
CA GLY A 278 -16.96 8.57 -20.36
C GLY A 278 -17.05 10.07 -20.67
N LYS A 279 -17.97 10.81 -20.04
CA LYS A 279 -18.14 12.25 -20.25
C LYS A 279 -17.00 12.98 -19.54
N SER A 280 -16.00 13.41 -20.31
CA SER A 280 -15.00 14.35 -19.80
C SER A 280 -15.69 15.69 -19.52
N SER A 281 -15.34 16.32 -18.40
CA SER A 281 -15.88 17.66 -18.12
C SER A 281 -15.31 18.63 -19.16
N LYS A 282 -16.13 19.55 -19.70
CA LYS A 282 -15.63 20.60 -20.61
C LYS A 282 -14.45 21.30 -19.93
N ILE A 283 -13.26 21.11 -20.49
CA ILE A 283 -12.02 21.70 -20.00
C ILE A 283 -11.94 23.10 -20.60
N ASP A 284 -11.71 24.10 -19.76
CA ASP A 284 -11.51 25.48 -20.18
C ASP A 284 -10.22 25.63 -20.99
N ASP A 285 -10.21 26.54 -21.96
CA ASP A 285 -9.05 26.70 -22.86
C ASP A 285 -7.79 27.13 -22.11
N ALA A 286 -7.90 27.87 -21.01
CA ALA A 286 -6.76 28.21 -20.17
C ALA A 286 -6.11 26.96 -19.54
N THR A 287 -6.92 26.01 -19.08
CA THR A 287 -6.42 24.70 -18.63
C THR A 287 -5.79 23.90 -19.77
N LYS A 288 -6.38 23.89 -20.97
CA LYS A 288 -5.78 23.20 -22.13
C LYS A 288 -4.41 23.77 -22.49
N ILE A 289 -4.29 25.11 -22.56
CA ILE A 289 -3.01 25.80 -22.84
C ILE A 289 -1.97 25.43 -21.78
N LYS A 290 -2.36 25.45 -20.50
CA LYS A 290 -1.48 25.05 -19.41
C LYS A 290 -1.05 23.58 -19.54
N ALA A 291 -1.97 22.68 -19.87
CA ALA A 291 -1.65 21.26 -20.06
C ALA A 291 -0.66 21.06 -21.21
N ILE A 292 -0.84 21.74 -22.34
CA ILE A 292 0.09 21.69 -23.50
C ILE A 292 1.48 22.21 -23.09
N ARG A 293 1.56 23.34 -22.37
CA ARG A 293 2.85 23.91 -21.91
C ARG A 293 3.59 22.98 -20.95
N GLU A 294 2.86 22.32 -20.06
CA GLU A 294 3.43 21.41 -19.07
C GLU A 294 3.77 20.04 -19.68
N LEU A 295 3.20 19.70 -20.86
CA LEU A 295 3.40 18.41 -21.53
C LEU A 295 4.86 18.18 -21.92
N GLY A 296 5.55 19.20 -22.45
CA GLY A 296 6.95 19.09 -22.87
C GLY A 296 7.89 18.65 -21.73
N PRO A 297 8.00 19.42 -20.63
CA PRO A 297 8.81 19.04 -19.46
C PRO A 297 8.39 17.71 -18.83
N MET A 298 7.12 17.33 -18.98
CA MET A 298 6.61 16.05 -18.51
C MET A 298 7.09 14.87 -19.36
N LEU A 299 7.01 15.00 -20.68
CA LEU A 299 7.54 14.02 -21.63
C LEU A 299 9.05 13.90 -21.49
N ASP A 300 9.76 15.01 -21.27
CA ASP A 300 11.21 15.03 -20.99
C ASP A 300 11.59 14.08 -19.86
N ARG A 301 10.97 14.24 -18.69
CA ARG A 301 11.24 13.38 -17.53
C ARG A 301 10.92 11.92 -17.80
N ILE A 302 9.82 11.63 -18.50
CA ILE A 302 9.42 10.26 -18.84
C ILE A 302 10.44 9.65 -19.79
N LEU A 303 10.68 10.29 -20.92
CA LEU A 303 11.44 9.75 -22.01
C LEU A 303 12.94 9.70 -21.69
N GLN A 304 13.48 10.65 -20.93
CA GLN A 304 14.84 10.56 -20.40
C GLN A 304 15.00 9.40 -19.42
N TYR A 305 14.04 9.22 -18.51
CA TYR A 305 14.04 8.09 -17.58
C TYR A 305 13.99 6.76 -18.36
N LEU A 306 13.10 6.65 -19.34
CA LEU A 306 13.00 5.49 -20.23
C LEU A 306 14.31 5.26 -20.97
N ALA A 307 14.91 6.30 -21.55
CA ALA A 307 16.17 6.21 -22.28
C ALA A 307 17.29 5.67 -21.39
N HIS A 308 17.35 6.10 -20.13
CA HIS A 308 18.32 5.59 -19.16
C HIS A 308 18.10 4.11 -18.84
N ILE A 309 16.87 3.70 -18.49
CA ILE A 309 16.61 2.31 -18.07
C ILE A 309 16.70 1.31 -19.23
N THR A 310 16.47 1.74 -20.46
CA THR A 310 16.57 0.88 -21.65
C THR A 310 17.98 0.82 -22.24
N GLY A 311 18.97 1.42 -21.57
CA GLY A 311 20.37 1.38 -22.02
C GLY A 311 20.65 2.29 -23.22
N GLY A 312 19.93 3.41 -23.34
CA GLY A 312 20.25 4.47 -24.29
C GLY A 312 19.29 4.64 -25.47
N TRP A 313 18.06 4.10 -25.40
CA TRP A 313 17.07 4.32 -26.46
C TRP A 313 16.81 5.81 -26.67
N LYS A 314 16.57 6.19 -27.93
CA LYS A 314 16.22 7.55 -28.33
C LYS A 314 14.74 7.59 -28.72
N PHE A 315 14.06 8.66 -28.36
CA PHE A 315 12.63 8.81 -28.57
C PHE A 315 12.36 10.06 -29.40
N SER A 316 11.39 9.97 -30.29
CA SER A 316 10.82 11.11 -31.00
C SER A 316 9.31 11.00 -30.90
N VAL A 317 8.66 12.09 -30.52
CA VAL A 317 7.20 12.17 -30.36
C VAL A 317 6.68 13.31 -31.20
N LEU A 318 5.75 12.99 -32.10
CA LEU A 318 4.94 13.95 -32.84
C LEU A 318 3.54 13.94 -32.24
N MET A 319 3.03 15.12 -31.94
CA MET A 319 1.68 15.31 -31.42
C MET A 319 1.03 16.51 -32.13
N GLY A 320 -0.25 16.45 -32.41
CA GLY A 320 -0.95 17.54 -33.10
C GLY A 320 -2.39 17.64 -32.67
N GLY A 321 -2.95 18.84 -32.84
CA GLY A 321 -4.32 19.17 -32.47
C GLY A 321 -4.59 20.66 -32.63
N HIS A 322 -5.80 21.09 -32.27
CA HIS A 322 -6.13 22.51 -32.22
C HIS A 322 -5.34 23.20 -31.10
N ASP A 323 -4.63 24.28 -31.44
CA ASP A 323 -4.12 25.23 -30.45
C ASP A 323 -5.30 25.96 -29.82
N PRO A 324 -5.54 25.85 -28.50
CA PRO A 324 -6.68 26.52 -27.86
C PRO A 324 -6.59 28.05 -27.92
N SER A 325 -5.43 28.63 -28.25
CA SER A 325 -5.21 30.07 -28.32
C SER A 325 -5.60 30.65 -29.69
N THR A 326 -5.28 29.94 -30.77
CA THR A 326 -5.48 30.40 -32.16
C THR A 326 -6.64 29.68 -32.85
N GLY A 327 -7.02 28.50 -32.37
CA GLY A 327 -7.97 27.59 -33.02
C GLY A 327 -7.36 26.81 -34.20
N GLU A 328 -6.12 27.10 -34.59
CA GLU A 328 -5.47 26.44 -35.73
C GLU A 328 -4.94 25.06 -35.36
N VAL A 329 -4.90 24.14 -36.33
CA VAL A 329 -4.26 22.84 -36.15
C VAL A 329 -2.75 23.01 -36.18
N SER A 330 -2.09 22.67 -35.08
CA SER A 330 -0.64 22.76 -34.90
C SER A 330 -0.06 21.37 -34.61
N VAL A 331 1.24 21.22 -34.89
CA VAL A 331 2.02 20.03 -34.56
C VAL A 331 3.17 20.44 -33.67
N PHE A 332 3.33 19.75 -32.55
CA PHE A 332 4.47 19.83 -31.65
C PHE A 332 5.30 18.57 -31.81
N ASN A 333 6.62 18.74 -31.85
CA ASN A 333 7.59 17.68 -31.87
C ASN A 333 8.44 17.73 -30.59
N TYR A 334 8.77 16.56 -30.07
CA TYR A 334 9.59 16.42 -28.88
C TYR A 334 10.57 15.26 -29.04
N HIS A 335 11.86 15.53 -28.82
CA HIS A 335 12.96 14.59 -29.11
C HIS A 335 13.82 14.35 -27.87
N VAL A 336 14.12 13.08 -27.58
CA VAL A 336 15.09 12.67 -26.57
C VAL A 336 16.21 11.90 -27.25
N GLY A 337 17.38 12.51 -27.28
CA GLY A 337 18.56 11.99 -27.95
C GLY A 337 19.25 13.06 -28.75
N GLU A 338 20.57 13.12 -28.59
CA GLU A 338 21.43 14.06 -29.29
C GLU A 338 22.58 13.27 -29.93
N LEU A 339 23.00 13.71 -31.11
CA LEU A 339 24.24 13.24 -31.73
C LEU A 339 25.46 13.78 -30.98
N GLU A 340 26.66 13.31 -31.33
CA GLU A 340 27.92 13.86 -30.77
C GLU A 340 28.07 15.36 -31.03
N SER A 341 27.45 15.88 -32.08
CA SER A 341 27.37 17.30 -32.40
C SER A 341 26.39 18.09 -31.50
N GLY A 342 25.62 17.42 -30.65
CA GLY A 342 24.49 17.99 -29.92
C GLY A 342 23.20 18.13 -30.74
N ALA A 343 23.22 17.75 -32.03
CA ALA A 343 22.04 17.88 -32.89
C ALA A 343 20.96 16.85 -32.51
N GLN A 344 19.71 17.33 -32.42
CA GLN A 344 18.52 16.50 -32.23
C GLN A 344 18.02 15.92 -33.56
N PHE A 345 17.05 15.00 -33.51
CA PHE A 345 16.58 14.28 -34.70
C PHE A 345 16.03 15.20 -35.80
N ASP A 346 15.27 16.23 -35.44
CA ASP A 346 14.74 17.23 -36.38
C ASP A 346 15.83 18.07 -37.06
N GLN A 347 16.95 18.29 -36.38
CA GLN A 347 18.09 19.02 -36.92
C GLN A 347 18.99 18.13 -37.78
N ALA A 348 19.17 16.87 -37.37
CA ALA A 348 20.01 15.91 -38.06
C ALA A 348 19.33 15.38 -39.34
N PHE A 349 18.00 15.31 -39.36
CA PHE A 349 17.24 14.83 -40.51
C PHE A 349 16.80 16.01 -41.39
N GLY A 350 17.53 16.24 -42.49
CA GLY A 350 17.32 17.41 -43.36
C GLY A 350 15.93 17.55 -43.99
N ASP A 351 15.14 16.47 -44.03
CA ASP A 351 13.77 16.47 -44.55
C ASP A 351 12.70 16.35 -43.45
N PHE A 352 13.02 16.73 -42.21
CA PHE A 352 12.07 16.63 -41.10
C PHE A 352 10.81 17.47 -41.32
N ASN A 353 10.93 18.59 -42.05
CA ASN A 353 9.78 19.42 -42.44
C ASN A 353 8.74 18.65 -43.27
N SER A 354 9.18 17.72 -44.12
CA SER A 354 8.28 16.85 -44.89
C SER A 354 7.52 15.89 -43.96
N VAL A 355 8.21 15.29 -42.98
CA VAL A 355 7.59 14.44 -41.95
C VAL A 355 6.57 15.21 -41.12
N GLN A 356 6.92 16.41 -40.66
CA GLN A 356 6.01 17.26 -39.88
C GLN A 356 4.78 17.68 -40.70
N SER A 357 4.98 18.01 -41.99
CA SER A 357 3.89 18.39 -42.90
C SER A 357 2.94 17.22 -43.19
N ALA A 358 3.49 16.03 -43.44
CA ALA A 358 2.71 14.81 -43.63
C ALA A 358 1.88 14.49 -42.38
N PHE A 359 2.48 14.61 -41.18
CA PHE A 359 1.77 14.41 -39.93
C PHE A 359 0.70 15.48 -39.68
N LEU A 360 0.97 16.75 -40.00
CA LEU A 360 -0.02 17.82 -39.91
C LEU A 360 -1.23 17.57 -40.82
N SER A 361 -1.01 17.09 -42.04
CA SER A 361 -2.09 16.69 -42.95
C SER A 361 -2.93 15.59 -42.34
N PHE A 362 -2.29 14.54 -41.82
CA PHE A 362 -2.97 13.44 -41.13
C PHE A 362 -3.81 13.94 -39.95
N VAL A 363 -3.29 14.83 -39.11
CA VAL A 363 -4.02 15.38 -37.95
C VAL A 363 -5.25 16.18 -38.41
N LYS A 364 -5.14 16.97 -39.48
CA LYS A 364 -6.29 17.70 -40.05
C LYS A 364 -7.38 16.74 -40.51
N ASP A 365 -7.01 15.70 -41.26
CA ASP A 365 -7.95 14.70 -41.76
C ASP A 365 -8.60 13.92 -40.62
N ALA A 366 -7.82 13.55 -39.59
CA ALA A 366 -8.31 12.85 -38.41
C ALA A 366 -9.33 13.70 -37.61
N ILE A 367 -9.04 14.99 -37.40
CA ILE A 367 -9.98 15.91 -36.73
C ILE A 367 -11.28 16.04 -37.51
N VAL A 368 -11.20 16.17 -38.84
CA VAL A 368 -12.39 16.23 -39.71
C VAL A 368 -13.20 14.94 -39.59
N PHE A 369 -12.54 13.78 -39.64
CA PHE A 369 -13.19 12.49 -39.46
C PHE A 369 -13.88 12.36 -38.09
N GLU A 370 -13.20 12.75 -36.99
CA GLU A 370 -13.78 12.75 -35.65
C GLU A 370 -15.02 13.66 -35.55
N SER A 371 -15.03 14.79 -36.25
CA SER A 371 -16.18 15.69 -36.29
C SER A 371 -17.38 15.15 -37.08
N MET A 372 -17.15 14.16 -37.97
CA MET A 372 -18.20 13.49 -38.75
C MET A 372 -18.78 12.27 -38.05
N LEU A 373 -18.08 11.71 -37.06
CA LEU A 373 -18.62 10.61 -36.27
C LEU A 373 -19.91 11.10 -35.59
N PRO A 374 -20.99 10.30 -35.61
CA PRO A 374 -22.20 10.66 -34.88
C PRO A 374 -21.79 10.96 -33.45
N GLN A 375 -21.98 12.21 -33.02
CA GLN A 375 -21.93 12.51 -31.59
C GLN A 375 -22.95 11.57 -30.99
N GLU A 376 -22.49 10.60 -30.19
CA GLU A 376 -23.38 9.69 -29.46
C GLU A 376 -24.38 10.60 -28.81
N ALA A 377 -25.62 10.60 -29.35
CA ALA A 377 -26.58 11.64 -29.06
C ALA A 377 -26.60 11.73 -27.56
N ASP A 378 -26.09 12.85 -27.05
CA ASP A 378 -26.02 13.10 -25.65
C ASP A 378 -27.48 13.06 -25.25
N ASN A 379 -27.94 11.89 -24.77
CA ASN A 379 -29.27 11.69 -24.24
C ASN A 379 -29.26 12.43 -22.90
N GLU A 380 -29.10 13.74 -22.99
CA GLU A 380 -29.51 14.79 -22.07
C GLU A 380 -31.04 14.87 -22.12
N SER A 381 -31.71 13.72 -22.02
CA SER A 381 -32.94 13.71 -21.23
C SER A 381 -32.49 13.90 -19.77
N ASP A 382 -31.98 15.11 -19.48
CA ASP A 382 -32.12 15.80 -18.19
C ASP A 382 -33.63 16.02 -18.01
N SER A 383 -34.40 14.92 -17.95
CA SER A 383 -35.56 14.91 -17.08
C SER A 383 -34.94 15.01 -15.70
N ASP A 384 -34.75 16.26 -15.27
CA ASP A 384 -34.80 16.67 -13.89
C ASP A 384 -36.07 16.07 -13.31
N VAL A 385 -36.02 14.77 -12.97
CA VAL A 385 -36.95 14.15 -12.05
C VAL A 385 -36.56 14.71 -10.68
N GLU A 386 -36.82 16.02 -10.52
CA GLU A 386 -37.13 16.63 -9.24
C GLU A 386 -38.49 16.06 -8.84
N GLY A 387 -38.49 14.85 -8.32
CA GLY A 387 -39.74 14.18 -7.96
C GLY A 387 -39.60 12.67 -7.93
N ASP A 388 -38.90 12.16 -6.93
CA ASP A 388 -39.70 11.64 -5.84
C ASP A 388 -38.86 11.60 -4.56
N ASP A 389 -39.50 12.18 -3.56
CA ASP A 389 -39.22 12.04 -2.15
C ASP A 389 -39.35 10.56 -1.79
N ASP A 390 -38.38 9.73 -2.21
CA ASP A 390 -38.02 8.54 -1.47
C ASP A 390 -37.43 9.04 -0.15
N SER A 391 -38.36 9.45 0.72
CA SER A 391 -38.41 9.12 2.12
C SER A 391 -38.09 7.62 2.29
N PHE A 392 -36.83 7.28 2.02
CA PHE A 392 -36.18 6.14 2.62
C PHE A 392 -36.08 6.52 4.09
N SER A 393 -37.21 6.31 4.78
CA SER A 393 -37.29 6.14 6.21
C SER A 393 -36.23 5.10 6.55
N SER A 394 -35.04 5.59 6.88
CA SER A 394 -34.11 4.85 7.68
C SER A 394 -34.78 4.72 9.04
N SER A 395 -35.69 3.75 9.16
CA SER A 395 -35.79 3.02 10.40
C SER A 395 -34.38 2.55 10.68
N GLU A 396 -33.74 3.24 11.63
CA GLU A 396 -32.66 2.71 12.45
C GLU A 396 -33.24 1.47 13.14
N ASP A 397 -33.39 0.39 12.38
CA ASP A 397 -33.44 -0.94 12.91
C ASP A 397 -31.98 -1.32 13.11
N ASP A 398 -31.55 -1.23 14.36
CA ASP A 398 -30.30 -1.77 14.90
C ASP A 398 -30.30 -3.31 14.82
N GLY A 399 -30.69 -3.84 13.66
CA GLY A 399 -30.46 -5.19 13.24
C GLY A 399 -28.96 -5.35 13.07
N ASP A 400 -28.36 -5.90 14.12
CA ASP A 400 -27.14 -6.71 14.20
C ASP A 400 -27.06 -7.73 13.03
N GLY A 401 -27.00 -7.20 11.82
CA GLY A 401 -26.70 -7.89 10.59
C GLY A 401 -25.20 -7.93 10.49
N GLY A 402 -24.59 -8.81 11.30
CA GLY A 402 -23.24 -9.26 11.09
C GLY A 402 -23.04 -9.50 9.61
N GLU A 403 -22.23 -8.64 8.98
CA GLU A 403 -21.56 -8.99 7.74
C GLU A 403 -21.07 -10.42 7.95
N PRO A 404 -21.48 -11.41 7.14
CA PRO A 404 -20.71 -12.62 7.09
C PRO A 404 -19.36 -12.15 6.61
N GLU A 405 -18.41 -12.02 7.55
CA GLU A 405 -17.02 -12.21 7.23
C GLU A 405 -17.03 -13.35 6.23
N ARG A 406 -16.73 -13.05 4.97
CA ARG A 406 -16.09 -14.02 4.11
C ARG A 406 -14.68 -14.21 4.69
N SER A 407 -14.65 -14.73 5.92
CA SER A 407 -13.90 -15.89 6.32
C SER A 407 -13.82 -16.77 5.09
N TRP A 408 -12.77 -16.53 4.32
CA TRP A 408 -12.19 -17.58 3.51
C TRP A 408 -11.80 -18.61 4.55
N GLN A 409 -12.73 -19.54 4.81
CA GLN A 409 -12.53 -20.58 5.80
C GLN A 409 -11.17 -21.21 5.48
N GLU A 410 -10.32 -21.22 6.50
CA GLU A 410 -9.01 -21.85 6.51
C GLU A 410 -9.06 -23.34 6.12
N SER A 411 -10.27 -23.91 5.97
CA SER A 411 -10.56 -25.29 5.58
C SER A 411 -10.08 -25.66 4.18
N ASP A 412 -10.01 -24.72 3.22
CA ASP A 412 -9.50 -25.05 1.87
C ASP A 412 -7.96 -25.14 1.81
N LEU A 413 -7.27 -24.73 2.87
CA LEU A 413 -5.82 -24.86 3.01
C LEU A 413 -5.40 -26.10 3.85
N TYR A 414 -6.36 -26.82 4.44
CA TYR A 414 -6.10 -27.89 5.41
C TYR A 414 -6.98 -29.13 5.19
N THR A 415 -6.95 -29.68 3.98
CA THR A 415 -7.28 -31.10 3.78
C THR A 415 -6.18 -31.75 2.92
N MET A 416 -5.03 -31.99 3.53
CA MET A 416 -4.11 -33.02 3.06
C MET A 416 -4.03 -34.07 4.16
N HIS A 417 -4.63 -35.24 3.90
CA HIS A 417 -4.45 -36.43 4.71
C HIS A 417 -2.96 -36.77 4.75
N SER A 418 -2.43 -36.82 5.97
CA SER A 418 -1.14 -37.40 6.29
C SER A 418 -1.30 -38.92 6.34
N ASP A 419 -1.43 -39.56 5.18
CA ASP A 419 -1.38 -41.02 5.08
C ASP A 419 -0.15 -41.47 4.28
N GLY A 420 0.70 -42.25 4.95
CA GLY A 420 1.51 -43.30 4.32
C GLY A 420 2.88 -42.91 3.74
N PHE A 421 3.88 -42.77 4.60
CA PHE A 421 5.27 -43.06 4.22
C PHE A 421 5.60 -44.48 4.71
N LEU A 422 5.67 -45.44 3.79
CA LEU A 422 6.27 -46.77 4.02
C LEU A 422 6.71 -47.37 2.67
N THR A 423 8.04 -47.35 2.49
CA THR A 423 8.96 -48.30 1.86
C THR A 423 8.60 -49.12 0.60
N ASP A 424 9.62 -49.16 -0.26
CA ASP A 424 10.06 -50.23 -1.19
C ASP A 424 9.65 -50.16 -2.66
N GLY A 425 10.67 -50.29 -3.52
CA GLY A 425 10.50 -50.88 -4.85
C GLY A 425 11.22 -50.20 -6.03
N VAL A 426 12.55 -50.28 -6.04
CA VAL A 426 13.49 -50.38 -7.17
C VAL A 426 12.88 -50.70 -8.56
N CYS A 427 13.27 -49.94 -9.60
CA CYS A 427 13.94 -50.45 -10.82
C CYS A 427 14.12 -49.38 -11.92
N ASP A 428 15.39 -49.15 -12.25
CA ASP A 428 16.04 -48.71 -13.48
C ASP A 428 15.20 -48.42 -14.75
N ALA A 429 15.52 -47.28 -15.38
CA ALA A 429 15.93 -47.26 -16.78
C ALA A 429 16.81 -46.03 -17.08
N LEU A 430 17.97 -46.33 -17.65
CA LEU A 430 19.10 -45.46 -17.98
C LEU A 430 19.09 -45.15 -19.49
N VAL A 431 19.80 -44.05 -19.86
CA VAL A 431 20.50 -43.74 -21.13
C VAL A 431 19.77 -43.01 -22.28
N MET A 432 20.27 -41.79 -22.58
CA MET A 432 20.93 -41.28 -23.83
C MET A 432 20.59 -39.79 -24.02
N VAL A 433 21.49 -38.82 -23.78
CA VAL A 433 22.71 -38.40 -24.50
C VAL A 433 22.44 -37.73 -25.88
N ASN A 434 22.83 -36.45 -25.95
CA ASN A 434 23.22 -35.62 -27.11
C ASN A 434 22.12 -35.26 -28.15
N THR A 435 22.14 -34.13 -28.86
CA THR A 435 23.24 -33.24 -29.31
C THR A 435 22.69 -31.84 -29.66
N ARG A 436 23.58 -30.85 -29.66
CA ARG A 436 23.45 -29.52 -30.28
C ARG A 436 22.91 -29.56 -31.72
N SER A 437 22.19 -28.51 -32.11
CA SER A 437 22.25 -27.95 -33.47
C SER A 437 22.02 -26.44 -33.41
N THR A 438 23.10 -25.70 -33.58
CA THR A 438 23.12 -24.37 -34.19
C THR A 438 22.77 -24.52 -35.65
N ASP A 439 21.93 -23.63 -36.20
CA ASP A 439 22.22 -22.99 -37.49
C ASP A 439 21.18 -21.92 -37.90
N LEU A 440 21.74 -20.82 -38.39
CA LEU A 440 21.36 -20.05 -39.58
C LEU A 440 19.92 -19.54 -39.75
N PHE A 441 19.74 -18.23 -39.66
CA PHE A 441 19.04 -17.48 -40.71
C PHE A 441 19.78 -16.17 -41.03
N ALA A 442 20.38 -16.15 -42.21
CA ALA A 442 20.80 -14.97 -42.93
C ALA A 442 19.89 -14.83 -44.16
N SER A 443 19.21 -13.70 -44.28
CA SER A 443 18.63 -13.13 -45.51
C SER A 443 18.02 -11.78 -45.09
N GLY A 444 18.25 -10.63 -45.69
CA GLY A 444 18.81 -10.30 -46.99
C GLY A 444 18.06 -9.05 -47.49
N ARG A 445 18.81 -7.95 -47.70
CA ARG A 445 18.60 -6.79 -48.60
C ARG A 445 17.16 -6.24 -48.79
N TYR A 446 16.96 -4.98 -48.42
CA TYR A 446 17.03 -3.83 -49.34
C TYR A 446 17.48 -2.59 -48.57
#